data_AF-A0A954YTP9-F1
#
_entry.id   AF-A0A954YTP9-F1
#
_cell.length_a   1.000
_cell.length_b   1.000
_cell.length_c   1.000
_cell.angle_alpha   90.00
_cell.angle_beta   90.00
_cell.angle_gamma   90.00
#
_symmetry.space_group_name_H-M   'P 1'
#
loop_
_entity.id
_entity.type
_entity.pdbx_description
1 polymer ?
#
loop_
_entity_poly.entity_id
_entity_poly.type
_entity_poly.pdbx_seq_one_letter_code
_entity_poly.pdbx_strand_id
1 'polypeptide(L)'
;MSKLITKIILTVLMIPISNSLGALLGYLFSTNTIYFRPQNNSTWIIMLGKYIFVVAYWVLLWRTSIRWTARRVRLTMVIFTAILLIGALGFWVFRAFPIQAVRFAAYTLDQMIPITWLLATTLIWRETDVERIDRLSQSGTDVISCPTCGYSMNGLETARCPECGAQFTIDALVKAQHSHEQEELSQA
;
A
#
# COMPACT_ATOMS: atom_id res chain seq x y z
N MET A 1 -13.64 8.91 -12.03
CA MET A 1 -13.23 7.82 -11.11
C MET A 1 -12.25 8.37 -10.10
N SER A 2 -12.40 8.06 -8.81
CA SER A 2 -11.44 8.51 -7.80
C SER A 2 -10.07 7.87 -8.06
N LYS A 3 -8.99 8.64 -7.87
CA LYS A 3 -7.59 8.16 -8.03
C LYS A 3 -7.32 6.87 -7.25
N LEU A 4 -8.06 6.67 -6.15
CA LEU A 4 -7.97 5.50 -5.28
C LEU A 4 -8.49 4.22 -5.93
N ILE A 5 -9.64 4.27 -6.63
CA ILE A 5 -10.20 3.11 -7.33
C ILE A 5 -9.23 2.61 -8.41
N THR A 6 -8.63 3.53 -9.18
CA THR A 6 -7.62 3.18 -10.19
C THR A 6 -6.42 2.45 -9.58
N LYS A 7 -5.93 2.91 -8.42
CA LYS A 7 -4.80 2.24 -7.73
C LYS A 7 -5.16 0.84 -7.24
N ILE A 8 -6.38 0.63 -6.76
CA ILE A 8 -6.85 -0.70 -6.34
C ILE A 8 -6.93 -1.63 -7.55
N ILE A 9 -7.50 -1.17 -8.67
CA ILE A 9 -7.58 -1.98 -9.90
C ILE A 9 -6.18 -2.35 -10.39
N LEU A 10 -5.25 -1.38 -10.44
CA LEU A 10 -3.86 -1.63 -10.82
C LEU A 10 -3.15 -2.61 -9.88
N THR A 11 -3.46 -2.56 -8.58
CA THR A 11 -2.96 -3.52 -7.58
C THR A 11 -3.42 -4.94 -7.87
N VAL A 12 -4.72 -5.13 -8.17
CA VAL A 12 -5.29 -6.44 -8.49
C VAL A 12 -4.69 -7.00 -9.78
N LEU A 13 -4.46 -6.15 -10.78
CA LEU A 13 -3.85 -6.52 -12.06
C LEU A 13 -2.36 -6.86 -11.96
N MET A 14 -1.68 -6.48 -10.88
CA MET A 14 -0.25 -6.71 -10.73
C MET A 14 0.10 -8.21 -10.69
N ILE A 15 -0.74 -9.05 -10.07
CA ILE A 15 -0.51 -10.50 -9.98
C ILE A 15 -0.54 -11.16 -11.38
N PRO A 16 -1.61 -11.02 -12.19
CA PRO A 16 -1.63 -11.61 -13.53
C PRO A 16 -0.54 -11.02 -14.43
N ILE A 17 -0.29 -9.70 -14.38
CA ILE A 17 0.78 -9.08 -15.18
C ILE A 17 2.15 -9.67 -14.81
N SER A 18 2.44 -9.84 -13.53
CA SER A 18 3.69 -10.45 -13.07
C SER A 18 3.84 -11.89 -13.57
N ASN A 19 2.76 -12.66 -13.62
CA ASN A 19 2.79 -14.04 -14.12
C ASN A 19 2.95 -14.08 -15.65
N SER A 20 2.27 -13.20 -16.39
CA SER A 20 2.45 -13.04 -17.83
C SER A 20 3.89 -12.63 -18.18
N LEU A 21 4.50 -11.74 -17.39
CA LEU A 21 5.90 -11.34 -17.55
C LEU A 21 6.84 -12.52 -17.31
N GLY A 22 6.63 -13.30 -16.25
CA GLY A 22 7.41 -14.51 -15.98
C GLY A 22 7.32 -15.54 -17.10
N ALA A 23 6.12 -15.77 -17.64
CA ALA A 23 5.89 -16.67 -18.77
C ALA A 23 6.57 -16.16 -20.05
N LEU A 24 6.49 -14.85 -20.35
CA LEU A 24 7.15 -14.24 -21.48
C LEU A 24 8.68 -14.36 -21.38
N LEU A 25 9.26 -14.04 -20.21
CA LEU A 25 10.70 -14.21 -19.99
C LEU A 25 11.10 -15.69 -20.13
N GLY A 26 10.34 -16.61 -19.54
CA GLY A 26 10.56 -18.05 -19.71
C GLY A 26 10.56 -18.48 -21.18
N TYR A 27 9.61 -17.99 -21.97
CA TYR A 27 9.53 -18.24 -23.40
C TYR A 27 10.76 -17.69 -24.13
N LEU A 28 11.11 -16.42 -23.93
CA LEU A 28 12.26 -15.76 -24.57
C LEU A 28 13.60 -16.42 -24.22
N PHE A 29 13.75 -16.88 -22.97
CA PHE A 29 14.93 -17.65 -22.56
C PHE A 29 14.91 -19.03 -23.21
N SER A 30 13.78 -19.74 -23.26
CA SER A 30 13.70 -21.08 -23.85
C SER A 30 14.03 -21.10 -25.34
N THR A 31 13.61 -20.07 -26.09
CA THR A 31 13.87 -19.97 -27.53
C THR A 31 15.31 -19.58 -27.82
N ASN A 32 15.92 -18.74 -27.00
CA ASN A 32 17.33 -18.34 -27.15
C ASN A 32 18.33 -19.37 -26.60
N THR A 33 17.95 -20.21 -25.63
CA THR A 33 18.89 -21.12 -24.93
C THR A 33 19.09 -22.48 -25.61
N ILE A 34 18.47 -22.73 -26.77
CA ILE A 34 18.73 -23.93 -27.58
C ILE A 34 20.23 -24.06 -27.96
N TYR A 35 21.03 -22.99 -27.89
CA TYR A 35 22.45 -23.00 -28.28
C TYR A 35 23.50 -22.90 -27.16
N PHE A 36 23.20 -22.50 -25.91
CA PHE A 36 24.24 -22.33 -24.88
C PHE A 36 23.76 -22.64 -23.44
N ARG A 37 24.19 -23.81 -22.92
CA ARG A 37 24.60 -24.06 -21.52
C ARG A 37 23.51 -23.99 -20.40
N PRO A 38 23.82 -24.38 -19.14
CA PRO A 38 22.97 -25.23 -18.31
C PRO A 38 21.73 -24.54 -17.74
N GLN A 39 20.63 -25.30 -17.78
CA GLN A 39 19.24 -24.98 -17.43
C GLN A 39 19.02 -24.36 -16.04
N ASN A 40 20.00 -24.37 -15.13
CA ASN A 40 19.82 -23.91 -13.75
C ASN A 40 19.85 -22.37 -13.58
N ASN A 41 20.62 -21.64 -14.39
CA ASN A 41 20.81 -20.20 -14.13
C ASN A 41 19.67 -19.33 -14.67
N SER A 42 19.01 -19.74 -15.75
CA SER A 42 17.93 -18.96 -16.39
C SER A 42 16.71 -18.82 -15.50
N THR A 43 16.32 -19.87 -14.77
CA THR A 43 15.16 -19.84 -13.86
C THR A 43 15.33 -18.78 -12.76
N TRP A 44 16.53 -18.67 -12.18
CA TRP A 44 16.81 -17.66 -11.16
C TRP A 44 16.73 -16.24 -11.69
N ILE A 45 17.22 -16.01 -12.90
CA ILE A 45 17.16 -14.69 -13.55
C ILE A 45 15.71 -14.29 -13.82
N ILE A 46 14.88 -15.23 -14.30
CA ILE A 46 13.44 -14.99 -14.54
C ILE A 46 12.73 -14.66 -13.23
N MET A 47 12.97 -15.44 -12.17
CA MET A 47 12.37 -15.20 -10.85
C MET A 47 12.79 -13.84 -10.27
N LEU A 48 14.09 -13.53 -10.33
CA LEU A 48 14.62 -12.26 -9.84
C LEU A 48 14.02 -11.08 -10.60
N GLY A 49 13.97 -11.15 -11.93
CA GLY A 49 13.35 -10.12 -12.77
C GLY A 49 11.88 -9.91 -12.43
N LYS A 50 11.13 -10.99 -12.21
CA LYS A 50 9.73 -10.93 -11.79
C LYS A 50 9.57 -10.22 -10.44
N TYR A 51 10.38 -10.57 -9.43
CA TYR A 51 10.27 -9.96 -8.10
C TYR A 51 10.73 -8.51 -8.09
N ILE A 52 11.79 -8.16 -8.82
CA ILE A 52 12.20 -6.76 -9.02
C ILE A 52 11.05 -5.96 -9.63
N PHE A 53 10.41 -6.48 -10.67
CA PHE A 53 9.24 -5.84 -11.28
C PHE A 53 8.12 -5.62 -10.26
N VAL A 54 7.73 -6.65 -9.50
CA VAL A 54 6.67 -6.55 -8.48
C VAL A 54 7.00 -5.49 -7.44
N VAL A 55 8.20 -5.54 -6.85
CA VAL A 55 8.61 -4.59 -5.80
C VAL A 55 8.69 -3.17 -6.35
N ALA A 56 9.35 -2.97 -7.50
CA ALA A 56 9.49 -1.65 -8.11
C ALA A 56 8.14 -1.06 -8.50
N TYR A 57 7.28 -1.84 -9.16
CA TYR A 57 5.93 -1.43 -9.55
C TYR A 57 5.11 -1.04 -8.33
N TRP A 58 5.13 -1.88 -7.29
CA TRP A 58 4.40 -1.63 -6.04
C TRP A 58 4.84 -0.33 -5.36
N VAL A 59 6.15 -0.13 -5.20
CA VAL A 59 6.70 1.10 -4.60
C VAL A 59 6.34 2.32 -5.45
N LEU A 60 6.48 2.26 -6.78
CA LEU A 60 6.15 3.37 -7.67
C LEU A 60 4.66 3.74 -7.65
N LEU A 61 3.77 2.74 -7.59
CA LEU A 61 2.32 2.95 -7.53
C LEU A 61 1.89 3.69 -6.25
N TRP A 62 2.54 3.37 -5.13
CA TRP A 62 2.16 3.86 -3.81
C TRP A 62 3.03 4.99 -3.25
N ARG A 63 4.18 5.30 -3.86
CA ARG A 63 5.13 6.30 -3.33
C ARG A 63 4.50 7.66 -3.05
N THR A 64 3.50 8.07 -3.85
CA THR A 64 2.81 9.37 -3.72
C THR A 64 1.70 9.38 -2.68
N SER A 65 1.21 8.20 -2.28
CA SER A 65 0.13 8.07 -1.29
C SER A 65 0.65 7.85 0.12
N ILE A 66 1.93 7.51 0.27
CA ILE A 66 2.53 7.15 1.55
C ILE A 66 3.45 8.27 1.99
N ARG A 67 3.25 8.74 3.22
CA ARG A 67 4.25 9.55 3.92
C ARG A 67 5.35 8.63 4.41
N TRP A 68 6.50 8.68 3.74
CA TRP A 68 7.66 7.84 4.03
C TRP A 68 8.35 8.30 5.32
N THR A 69 7.99 7.68 6.43
CA THR A 69 8.68 7.86 7.71
C THR A 69 9.85 6.88 7.83
N ALA A 70 10.89 7.24 8.58
CA ALA A 70 12.03 6.35 8.82
C ALA A 70 11.62 5.00 9.45
N ARG A 71 10.53 4.98 10.24
CA ARG A 71 9.95 3.75 10.78
C ARG A 71 9.38 2.85 9.70
N ARG A 72 8.60 3.39 8.75
CA ARG A 72 8.03 2.62 7.63
C ARG A 72 9.10 2.07 6.70
N VAL A 73 10.13 2.87 6.40
CA VAL A 73 11.27 2.41 5.59
C VAL A 73 11.96 1.23 6.28
N ARG A 74 12.32 1.35 7.56
CA ARG A 74 12.96 0.26 8.32
C ARG A 74 12.09 -1.01 8.36
N LEU A 75 10.79 -0.88 8.67
CA LEU A 75 9.89 -2.03 8.70
C LEU A 75 9.74 -2.68 7.31
N THR A 76 9.64 -1.88 6.25
CA THR A 76 9.55 -2.39 4.87
C THR A 76 10.82 -3.17 4.51
N MET A 77 12.00 -2.66 4.88
CA MET A 77 13.28 -3.35 4.67
C MET A 77 13.38 -4.65 5.49
N VAL A 78 12.95 -4.64 6.76
CA VAL A 78 12.94 -5.85 7.60
C VAL A 78 12.04 -6.93 7.00
N ILE A 79 10.83 -6.59 6.56
CA ILE A 79 9.91 -7.54 5.92
C ILE A 79 10.48 -8.04 4.59
N PHE A 80 11.05 -7.15 3.78
CA PHE A 80 11.71 -7.54 2.54
C PHE A 80 12.81 -8.58 2.78
N THR A 81 13.70 -8.32 3.74
CA THR A 81 14.76 -9.25 4.13
C THR A 81 14.20 -10.56 4.68
N ALA A 82 13.18 -10.51 5.54
CA ALA A 82 12.56 -11.70 6.11
C ALA A 82 11.94 -12.60 5.02
N ILE A 83 11.25 -12.03 4.04
CA ILE A 83 10.67 -12.77 2.92
C ILE A 83 11.75 -13.43 2.07
N LEU A 84 12.86 -12.73 1.78
CA LEU A 84 13.99 -13.30 1.06
C LEU A 84 14.61 -14.48 1.81
N LEU A 85 14.77 -14.37 3.13
CA LEU A 85 15.30 -15.45 3.97
C LEU A 85 14.36 -16.65 4.00
N ILE A 86 13.06 -16.43 4.11
CA ILE A 86 12.05 -17.51 4.08
C ILE A 86 12.07 -18.22 2.72
N GLY A 87 12.17 -17.48 1.61
CA GLY A 87 12.28 -18.04 0.27
C GLY A 87 13.54 -18.87 0.08
N ALA A 88 14.69 -18.36 0.54
CA ALA A 88 15.97 -19.07 0.50
C ALA A 88 15.96 -20.35 1.36
N LEU A 89 15.41 -20.28 2.58
CA LEU A 89 15.25 -21.42 3.47
C LEU A 89 14.32 -22.47 2.87
N GLY A 90 13.16 -22.05 2.34
CA GLY A 90 12.22 -22.94 1.67
C GLY A 90 12.89 -23.67 0.52
N PHE A 91 13.59 -22.94 -0.35
CA PHE A 91 14.36 -23.53 -1.43
C PHE A 91 15.40 -24.56 -0.94
N TRP A 92 16.13 -24.25 0.13
CA TRP A 92 17.11 -25.17 0.71
C TRP A 92 16.46 -26.45 1.25
N VAL A 93 15.37 -26.32 2.02
CA VAL A 93 14.60 -27.47 2.55
C VAL A 93 14.06 -28.34 1.42
N PHE A 94 13.53 -27.74 0.35
CA PHE A 94 12.95 -28.49 -0.75
C PHE A 94 13.98 -29.32 -1.53
N ARG A 95 15.28 -29.00 -1.48
CA ARG A 95 16.31 -29.85 -2.11
C ARG A 95 16.39 -31.27 -1.53
N ALA A 96 15.85 -31.52 -0.34
CA ALA A 96 15.83 -32.84 0.27
C ALA A 96 14.70 -33.75 -0.25
N PHE A 97 13.77 -33.22 -1.06
CA PHE A 97 12.57 -33.93 -1.50
C PHE A 97 12.67 -34.39 -2.98
N PRO A 98 11.88 -35.39 -3.41
CA PRO A 98 11.84 -35.83 -4.79
C PRO A 98 11.39 -34.71 -5.75
N ILE A 99 11.96 -34.69 -6.95
CA ILE A 99 11.84 -33.60 -7.95
C ILE A 99 10.40 -33.14 -8.22
N GLN A 100 9.44 -34.07 -8.22
CA GLN A 100 8.02 -33.74 -8.46
C GLN A 100 7.44 -32.85 -7.33
N ALA A 101 7.74 -33.19 -6.07
CA ALA A 101 7.32 -32.38 -4.92
C ALA A 101 8.02 -31.01 -4.93
N VAL A 102 9.29 -30.95 -5.33
CA VAL A 102 10.05 -29.71 -5.44
C VAL A 102 9.44 -28.75 -6.45
N ARG A 103 9.03 -29.25 -7.62
CA ARG A 103 8.40 -28.41 -8.66
C ARG A 103 7.10 -27.80 -8.17
N PHE A 104 6.21 -28.62 -7.61
CA PHE A 104 4.94 -28.15 -7.06
C PHE A 104 5.18 -27.10 -5.97
N ALA A 105 6.03 -27.41 -4.99
CA ALA A 105 6.36 -26.49 -3.90
C ALA A 105 7.00 -25.19 -4.39
N ALA A 106 7.90 -25.25 -5.37
CA ALA A 106 8.52 -24.06 -5.96
C ALA A 106 7.48 -23.16 -6.63
N TYR A 107 6.54 -23.72 -7.39
CA TYR A 107 5.45 -22.96 -8.00
C TYR A 107 4.53 -22.34 -6.94
N THR A 108 4.18 -23.08 -5.89
CA THR A 108 3.33 -22.56 -4.82
C THR A 108 4.01 -21.42 -4.06
N LEU A 109 5.27 -21.62 -3.64
CA LEU A 109 6.05 -20.60 -2.94
C LEU A 109 6.25 -19.34 -3.80
N ASP A 110 6.47 -19.52 -5.11
CA ASP A 110 6.66 -18.44 -6.05
C ASP A 110 5.46 -17.48 -6.14
N GLN A 111 4.24 -17.99 -5.91
CA GLN A 111 3.01 -17.19 -5.86
C GLN A 111 2.77 -16.60 -4.47
N MET A 112 3.15 -17.30 -3.42
CA MET A 112 2.96 -16.83 -2.04
C MET A 112 3.85 -15.64 -1.69
N ILE A 113 5.05 -15.53 -2.27
CA ILE A 113 5.99 -14.44 -1.98
C ILE A 113 5.39 -13.05 -2.34
N PRO A 114 4.92 -12.78 -3.57
CA PRO A 114 4.26 -11.51 -3.89
C PRO A 114 3.04 -11.23 -3.03
N ILE A 115 2.20 -12.23 -2.77
CA ILE A 115 1.00 -12.06 -1.93
C ILE A 115 1.39 -11.64 -0.51
N THR A 116 2.37 -12.33 0.08
CA THR A 116 2.87 -12.03 1.43
C THR A 116 3.48 -10.63 1.48
N TRP A 117 4.28 -10.25 0.47
CA TRP A 117 4.85 -8.91 0.34
C TRP A 117 3.76 -7.82 0.33
N LEU A 118 2.71 -8.02 -0.47
CA LEU A 118 1.60 -7.07 -0.59
C LEU A 118 0.79 -6.95 0.71
N LEU A 119 0.43 -8.07 1.32
CA LEU A 119 -0.30 -8.06 2.59
C LEU A 119 0.53 -7.40 3.70
N ALA A 120 1.81 -7.73 3.79
CA ALA A 120 2.67 -7.18 4.82
C ALA A 120 2.89 -5.66 4.63
N THR A 121 3.12 -5.20 3.39
CA THR A 121 3.30 -3.78 3.11
C THR A 121 2.02 -2.98 3.25
N THR A 122 0.85 -3.51 2.89
CA THR A 122 -0.44 -2.81 3.13
C THR A 122 -0.69 -2.59 4.62
N LEU A 123 -0.30 -3.53 5.49
CA LEU A 123 -0.38 -3.37 6.94
C LEU A 123 0.62 -2.34 7.48
N ILE A 124 1.88 -2.35 7.02
CA ILE A 124 2.89 -1.36 7.45
C ILE A 124 2.55 0.05 6.97
N TRP A 125 2.05 0.16 5.75
CA TRP A 125 1.75 1.43 5.09
C TRP A 125 0.37 1.97 5.45
N ARG A 126 -0.37 1.26 6.31
CA ARG A 126 -1.64 1.74 6.85
C ARG A 126 -1.44 3.11 7.50
N GLU A 127 -2.30 4.04 7.11
CA GLU A 127 -2.35 5.37 7.71
C GLU A 127 -2.64 5.26 9.20
N THR A 128 -1.85 5.95 10.03
CA THR A 128 -2.08 6.02 11.47
C THR A 128 -3.16 7.05 11.77
N ASP A 129 -3.81 6.94 12.92
CA ASP A 129 -4.87 7.90 13.29
C ASP A 129 -4.33 9.34 13.39
N VAL A 130 -3.09 9.51 13.87
CA VAL A 130 -2.41 10.79 13.92
C VAL A 130 -2.18 11.37 12.52
N GLU A 131 -1.69 10.55 11.57
CA GLU A 131 -1.50 11.00 10.18
C GLU A 131 -2.82 11.34 9.50
N ARG A 132 -3.89 10.61 9.82
CA ARG A 132 -5.23 10.88 9.30
C ARG A 132 -5.74 12.22 9.81
N ILE A 133 -5.61 12.50 11.10
CA ILE A 133 -6.03 13.77 11.70
C ILE A 133 -5.26 14.92 11.06
N ASP A 134 -3.94 14.81 10.93
CA ASP A 134 -3.10 15.83 10.30
C ASP A 134 -3.44 16.04 8.81
N ARG A 135 -3.82 14.98 8.09
CA ARG A 135 -4.30 15.14 6.71
C ARG A 135 -5.65 15.86 6.67
N LEU A 136 -6.57 15.55 7.59
CA LEU A 136 -7.89 16.16 7.64
C LEU A 136 -7.82 17.64 8.05
N SER A 137 -6.92 18.00 8.97
CA SER A 137 -6.67 19.41 9.30
C SER A 137 -6.09 20.17 8.12
N GLN A 138 -5.16 19.57 7.36
CA GLN A 138 -4.59 20.19 6.15
C GLN A 138 -5.56 20.29 4.97
N SER A 139 -6.58 19.44 4.89
CA SER A 139 -7.56 19.49 3.81
C SER A 139 -8.60 20.61 3.97
N GLY A 140 -8.46 21.47 5.00
CA GLY A 140 -9.44 22.52 5.30
C GLY A 140 -10.84 21.94 5.50
N THR A 141 -10.91 20.64 5.84
CA THR A 141 -12.17 20.04 6.28
C THR A 141 -12.27 20.43 7.74
N ASP A 142 -12.57 21.71 7.94
CA ASP A 142 -12.59 22.33 9.23
C ASP A 142 -13.39 21.44 10.15
N VAL A 143 -12.79 21.11 11.30
CA VAL A 143 -13.51 20.45 12.36
C VAL A 143 -14.67 21.37 12.69
N ILE A 144 -15.88 20.98 12.28
CA ILE A 144 -17.07 21.78 12.50
C ILE A 144 -17.22 21.85 14.01
N SER A 145 -16.96 23.01 14.57
CA SER A 145 -16.97 23.24 16.00
C SER A 145 -18.18 24.11 16.32
N CYS A 146 -18.85 23.85 17.44
CA CYS A 146 -19.97 24.66 17.87
C CYS A 146 -19.46 26.09 18.18
N PRO A 147 -19.99 27.13 17.53
CA PRO A 147 -19.51 28.51 17.75
C PRO A 147 -19.83 29.05 19.14
N THR A 148 -20.74 28.42 19.89
CA THR A 148 -21.11 28.86 21.25
C THR A 148 -20.21 28.27 22.34
N CYS A 149 -19.78 27.01 22.19
CA CYS A 149 -19.06 26.29 23.25
C CYS A 149 -17.75 25.61 22.82
N GLY A 150 -17.43 25.61 21.53
CA GLY A 150 -16.23 24.98 20.97
C GLY A 150 -16.30 23.46 20.81
N TYR A 151 -17.42 22.81 21.16
CA TYR A 151 -17.57 21.35 21.03
C TYR A 151 -17.53 20.88 19.56
N SER A 152 -16.82 19.78 19.27
CA SER A 152 -16.74 19.22 17.91
C SER A 152 -18.08 18.61 17.47
N MET A 153 -18.64 19.13 16.41
CA MET A 153 -19.89 18.67 15.78
C MET A 153 -19.67 17.61 14.70
N ASN A 154 -18.43 17.17 14.49
CA ASN A 154 -18.10 16.17 13.48
C ASN A 154 -18.76 14.81 13.79
N GLY A 155 -19.47 14.24 12.82
CA GLY A 155 -20.12 12.93 12.95
C GLY A 155 -21.50 12.95 13.62
N LEU A 156 -22.03 14.12 13.99
CA LEU A 156 -23.41 14.25 14.43
C LEU A 156 -24.34 14.30 13.22
N GLU A 157 -25.43 13.51 13.26
CA GLU A 157 -26.47 13.54 12.22
C GLU A 157 -27.37 14.79 12.34
N THR A 158 -27.38 15.42 13.51
CA THR A 158 -28.19 16.60 13.80
C THR A 158 -27.31 17.82 14.05
N ALA A 159 -27.70 18.97 13.50
CA ALA A 159 -27.05 20.26 13.76
C ALA A 159 -27.40 20.85 15.15
N ARG A 160 -27.47 19.99 16.17
CA ARG A 160 -27.69 20.36 17.58
C ARG A 160 -26.46 19.96 18.38
N CYS A 161 -25.87 20.91 19.09
CA CYS A 161 -24.76 20.64 19.98
C CYS A 161 -25.24 19.87 21.22
N PRO A 162 -24.64 18.72 21.56
CA PRO A 162 -25.03 17.93 22.73
C PRO A 162 -24.63 18.60 24.05
N GLU A 163 -23.58 19.42 24.05
CA GLU A 163 -23.07 20.08 25.26
C GLU A 163 -23.88 21.32 25.64
N CYS A 164 -24.02 22.29 24.73
CA CYS A 164 -24.73 23.54 25.03
C CYS A 164 -26.20 23.55 24.60
N GLY A 165 -26.65 22.52 23.86
CA GLY A 165 -28.02 22.41 23.36
C GLY A 165 -28.36 23.32 22.18
N ALA A 166 -27.44 24.20 21.75
CA ALA A 166 -27.64 25.13 20.65
C ALA A 166 -27.93 24.39 19.33
N GLN A 167 -28.94 24.85 18.61
CA GLN A 167 -29.28 24.37 17.27
C GLN A 167 -28.80 25.39 16.25
N PHE A 168 -28.17 24.90 15.19
CA PHE A 168 -27.69 25.70 14.09
C PHE A 168 -28.30 25.22 12.78
N THR A 169 -28.48 26.14 11.84
CA THR A 169 -28.64 25.76 10.44
C THR A 169 -27.25 25.46 9.87
N ILE A 170 -27.20 24.66 8.80
CA ILE A 170 -25.93 24.37 8.10
C ILE A 170 -25.27 25.69 7.65
N ASP A 171 -26.05 26.64 7.12
CA ASP A 171 -25.53 27.95 6.72
C ASP A 171 -24.92 28.75 7.88
N ALA A 172 -25.54 28.70 9.07
CA ALA A 172 -25.02 29.38 10.24
C ALA A 172 -23.68 28.78 10.70
N LEU A 173 -23.53 27.45 10.62
CA LEU A 173 -22.27 26.77 10.91
C LEU A 173 -21.18 27.15 9.91
N VAL A 174 -21.46 27.07 8.61
CA VAL A 174 -20.50 27.42 7.55
C VAL A 174 -20.06 28.89 7.68
N LYS A 175 -21.00 29.80 7.93
CA LYS A 175 -20.69 31.22 8.12
C LYS A 175 -19.81 31.47 9.35
N ALA A 176 -20.06 30.76 10.45
CA ALA A 176 -19.28 30.89 11.67
C ALA A 176 -17.84 30.38 11.52
N GLN A 177 -17.61 29.38 10.66
CA GLN A 177 -16.26 28.89 10.38
C GLN A 177 -15.46 29.91 9.58
N HIS A 178 -16.04 30.48 8.52
CA HIS A 178 -15.37 31.49 7.71
C HIS A 178 -15.02 32.77 8.49
N SER A 179 -15.84 33.17 9.47
CA SER A 179 -15.50 34.33 10.31
C SER A 179 -14.29 34.07 11.20
N HIS A 180 -14.13 32.85 11.75
CA HIS A 180 -12.97 32.51 12.57
C HIS A 180 -11.67 32.47 11.75
N GLU A 181 -11.71 31.90 10.55
CA GLU A 181 -10.56 31.85 9.65
C GLU A 181 -10.10 33.27 9.25
N GLN A 182 -11.05 34.19 9.00
CA GLN A 182 -10.75 35.59 8.71
C GLN A 182 -10.13 36.33 9.90
N GLU A 183 -10.58 36.07 11.13
CA GLU A 183 -10.01 36.67 12.33
C GLU A 183 -8.57 36.19 12.57
N GLU A 184 -8.30 34.89 12.44
CA GLU A 184 -6.94 34.34 12.56
C GLU A 184 -5.98 34.93 11.51
N LEU A 185 -6.43 35.06 10.26
CA LEU A 185 -5.65 35.70 9.18
C LEU A 185 -5.38 37.19 9.42
N SER A 186 -6.26 37.88 10.15
CA SER A 186 -6.07 39.30 10.49
C SER A 186 -5.07 39.54 11.62
N GLN A 187 -4.77 38.50 12.41
CA GLN A 187 -3.87 38.56 13.56
C GLN A 187 -2.46 38.04 13.26
N ALA A 188 -2.27 37.32 12.14
CA ALA A 188 -0.98 36.80 11.67
C ALA A 188 -0.21 37.83 10.82
#